data_AF-A0AA38SKA7-F1
#
_entry.id   AF-A0AA38SKA7-F1
#
_cell.length_a   1.000
_cell.length_b   1.000
_cell.length_c   1.000
_cell.angle_alpha   90.00
_cell.angle_beta   90.00
_cell.angle_gamma   90.00
#
_symmetry.space_group_name_H-M   'P 1'
#
loop_
_entity.id
_entity.type
_entity.pdbx_description
1 polymer ?
#
loop_
_entity_poly.entity_id
_entity_poly.type
_entity_poly.pdbx_seq_one_letter_code
_entity_poly.pdbx_strand_id
1 'polypeptide(L)'
;MTNYLEKLDPAPVRKGRMDMHIELSYCCFEAFKVLVNNYLDLESHELFATIGRFFEQTNVTPPDVAENLMPKSNEDNVESCLNKLIKSLEYAKEEARLKALEEENGERKMNVDQNSYTRISAFVGNG
;
A
#
# COMPACT_ATOMS: atom_id res chain seq x y z
N MET A 1 18.70 -36.85 13.20
CA MET A 1 17.83 -37.98 13.56
C MET A 1 16.39 -37.49 13.57
N THR A 2 15.55 -38.06 12.69
CA THR A 2 14.06 -38.12 12.68
C THR A 2 13.20 -36.85 12.83
N ASN A 3 12.84 -36.26 11.69
CA ASN A 3 11.50 -36.02 11.11
C ASN A 3 10.19 -35.94 11.97
N TYR A 4 9.29 -35.07 11.47
CA TYR A 4 7.80 -35.01 11.52
C TYR A 4 7.04 -34.20 12.60
N LEU A 5 6.53 -33.05 12.11
CA LEU A 5 5.19 -32.42 12.18
C LEU A 5 4.13 -32.90 13.21
N GLU A 6 3.33 -31.91 13.61
CA GLU A 6 1.98 -31.98 14.22
C GLU A 6 1.89 -31.96 15.75
N LYS A 7 1.73 -30.74 16.29
CA LYS A 7 0.61 -30.31 17.14
C LYS A 7 0.94 -28.95 17.75
N LEU A 8 0.78 -27.87 16.97
CA LEU A 8 0.54 -26.56 17.55
C LEU A 8 -0.92 -26.57 18.03
N ASP A 9 -1.10 -26.68 19.34
CA ASP A 9 -2.37 -26.41 19.99
C ASP A 9 -2.68 -24.91 19.80
N PRO A 10 -3.76 -24.50 19.11
CA PRO A 10 -4.13 -23.10 19.06
C PRO A 10 -4.77 -22.72 20.40
N ALA A 11 -3.93 -22.55 21.43
CA ALA A 11 -4.38 -21.97 22.68
C ALA A 11 -4.88 -20.55 22.39
N PRO A 12 -6.15 -20.21 22.72
CA PRO A 12 -6.69 -18.90 22.45
C PRO A 12 -5.92 -17.86 23.27
N VAL A 13 -5.40 -16.86 22.55
CA VAL A 13 -4.59 -15.76 23.06
C VAL A 13 -5.25 -15.14 24.29
N ARG A 14 -4.48 -15.06 25.38
CA ARG A 14 -4.94 -14.48 26.65
C ARG A 14 -5.40 -13.03 26.44
N LYS A 15 -6.62 -12.76 26.91
CA LYS A 15 -7.26 -11.46 27.04
C LYS A 15 -6.34 -10.47 27.77
N GLY A 16 -6.03 -9.33 27.14
CA GLY A 16 -5.42 -8.20 27.86
C GLY A 16 -4.22 -7.51 27.19
N ARG A 17 -4.40 -7.08 25.94
CA ARG A 17 -4.05 -5.78 25.35
C ARG A 17 -4.76 -5.80 24.00
N MET A 18 -5.64 -4.86 23.72
CA MET A 18 -6.00 -4.62 22.33
C MET A 18 -4.73 -4.08 21.69
N ASP A 19 -3.92 -4.95 21.10
CA ASP A 19 -3.26 -4.58 19.86
C ASP A 19 -4.41 -4.34 18.88
N MET A 20 -4.96 -3.14 18.94
CA MET A 20 -5.80 -2.64 17.88
C MET A 20 -4.81 -2.56 16.72
N HIS A 21 -4.79 -3.59 15.89
CA HIS A 21 -4.39 -3.47 14.51
C HIS A 21 -5.36 -2.45 13.90
N ILE A 22 -5.16 -1.18 14.22
CA ILE A 22 -5.72 -0.08 13.45
C ILE A 22 -4.92 -0.17 12.16
N GLU A 23 -5.41 -0.99 11.26
CA GLU A 23 -5.20 -0.74 9.85
C GLU A 23 -5.64 0.72 9.68
N LEU A 24 -4.66 1.64 9.64
CA LEU A 24 -4.90 3.07 9.50
C LEU A 24 -5.75 3.20 8.25
N SER A 25 -7.04 3.43 8.42
CA SER A 25 -7.98 3.50 7.31
C SER A 25 -7.40 4.45 6.27
N TYR A 26 -7.23 3.96 5.04
CA TYR A 26 -6.71 4.77 3.94
C TYR A 26 -7.47 6.10 3.89
N CYS A 27 -6.74 7.17 3.57
CA CYS A 27 -7.31 8.49 3.45
C CYS A 27 -8.30 8.48 2.29
N CYS A 28 -9.57 8.74 2.56
CA CYS A 28 -10.59 8.95 1.55
C CYS A 28 -10.66 10.43 1.15
N PHE A 29 -11.37 10.72 0.08
CA PHE A 29 -11.52 12.09 -0.41
C PHE A 29 -12.19 13.01 0.61
N GLU A 30 -13.14 12.51 1.39
CA GLU A 30 -13.78 13.24 2.50
C GLU A 30 -12.77 13.58 3.61
N ALA A 31 -11.88 12.65 3.97
CA ALA A 31 -10.82 12.92 4.93
C ALA A 31 -9.82 13.96 4.39
N PHE A 32 -9.47 13.88 3.11
CA PHE A 32 -8.66 14.91 2.45
C PHE A 32 -9.31 16.30 2.53
N LYS A 33 -10.61 16.43 2.29
CA LYS A 33 -11.32 17.73 2.40
C LYS A 33 -11.25 18.32 3.81
N VAL A 34 -11.31 17.48 4.84
CA VAL A 34 -11.13 17.93 6.22
C VAL A 34 -9.70 18.41 6.44
N LEU A 35 -8.69 17.67 5.97
CA LEU A 35 -7.29 18.04 6.12
C LEU A 35 -6.94 19.33 5.39
N VAL A 36 -7.36 19.48 4.13
CA VAL A 36 -7.05 20.67 3.32
C VAL A 36 -7.72 21.93 3.90
N ASN A 37 -8.93 21.82 4.44
CA ASN A 37 -9.56 22.91 5.17
C ASN A 37 -8.78 23.26 6.44
N ASN A 38 -8.34 22.25 7.21
CA ASN A 38 -7.62 22.49 8.46
C ASN A 38 -6.23 23.11 8.29
N TYR A 39 -5.51 22.77 7.21
CA TYR A 39 -4.14 23.25 6.99
C TYR A 39 -4.03 24.47 6.09
N LEU A 40 -4.95 24.61 5.12
CA LEU A 40 -4.88 25.61 4.06
C LEU A 40 -6.11 26.53 4.01
N ASP A 41 -7.09 26.35 4.91
CA ASP A 41 -8.35 27.12 4.97
C ASP A 41 -9.08 27.13 3.61
N LEU A 42 -9.13 25.96 2.97
CA LEU A 42 -9.61 25.80 1.60
C LEU A 42 -10.74 24.78 1.50
N GLU A 43 -11.91 25.25 1.08
CA GLU A 43 -13.08 24.39 0.87
C GLU A 43 -13.17 23.79 -0.55
N SER A 44 -12.56 24.46 -1.55
CA SER A 44 -12.61 24.03 -2.95
C SER A 44 -11.39 24.48 -3.75
N HIS A 45 -11.00 23.68 -4.74
CA HIS A 45 -9.94 24.00 -5.71
C HIS A 45 -10.16 23.21 -7.00
N GLU A 46 -9.71 23.74 -8.13
CA GLU A 46 -9.77 23.03 -9.42
C GLU A 46 -9.03 21.67 -9.40
N LEU A 47 -7.98 21.58 -8.58
CA LEU A 47 -7.17 20.37 -8.41
C LEU A 47 -7.86 19.28 -7.58
N PHE A 48 -8.95 19.58 -6.88
CA PHE A 48 -9.65 18.58 -6.05
C PHE A 48 -10.22 17.44 -6.90
N ALA A 49 -10.68 17.73 -8.12
CA ALA A 49 -11.16 16.71 -9.04
C ALA A 49 -10.03 15.73 -9.42
N THR A 50 -8.84 16.25 -9.69
CA THR A 50 -7.64 15.45 -9.99
C THR A 50 -7.23 14.60 -8.79
N ILE A 51 -7.16 15.22 -7.60
CA ILE A 51 -6.79 14.55 -6.35
C ILE A 51 -7.81 13.45 -5.98
N GLY A 52 -9.11 13.72 -6.14
CA GLY A 52 -10.17 12.73 -5.90
C GLY A 52 -9.99 11.46 -6.73
N ARG A 53 -9.62 11.59 -8.01
CA ARG A 53 -9.34 10.44 -8.89
C ARG A 53 -8.12 9.63 -8.45
N PHE A 54 -7.14 10.23 -7.77
CA PHE A 54 -6.02 9.50 -7.22
C PHE A 54 -6.43 8.65 -6.02
N PHE A 55 -7.26 9.18 -5.12
CA PHE A 55 -7.78 8.41 -3.98
C PHE A 55 -8.61 7.19 -4.37
N GLU A 56 -9.16 7.13 -5.58
CA GLU A 56 -9.82 5.93 -6.13
C GLU A 56 -8.82 4.86 -6.60
N GLN A 57 -7.57 5.24 -6.89
CA GLN A 57 -6.56 4.40 -7.53
C GLN A 57 -5.38 4.07 -6.61
N THR A 58 -5.18 4.83 -5.54
CA THR A 58 -4.04 4.71 -4.64
C THR A 58 -4.47 4.62 -3.19
N ASN A 59 -3.75 3.79 -2.45
CA ASN A 59 -3.92 3.59 -1.03
C ASN A 59 -2.88 4.45 -0.29
N VAL A 60 -3.28 5.61 0.20
CA VAL A 60 -2.42 6.53 0.98
C VAL A 60 -3.00 6.74 2.37
N THR A 61 -2.16 7.02 3.37
CA THR A 61 -2.63 7.21 4.75
C THR A 61 -2.92 8.69 5.05
N PRO A 62 -3.82 9.01 5.99
CA PRO A 62 -4.07 10.40 6.37
C PRO A 62 -2.82 11.18 6.81
N PRO A 63 -1.85 10.58 7.56
CA PRO A 63 -0.57 11.21 7.84
C PRO A 63 0.23 11.60 6.59
N ASP A 64 0.31 10.72 5.59
CA ASP A 64 1.03 11.01 4.33
C ASP A 64 0.40 12.20 3.59
N VAL A 65 -0.93 12.25 3.57
CA VAL A 65 -1.68 13.37 2.97
C VAL A 65 -1.43 14.66 3.74
N ALA A 66 -1.51 14.62 5.08
CA ALA A 66 -1.26 15.78 5.93
C ALA A 66 0.16 16.32 5.76
N GLU A 67 1.17 15.45 5.62
CA GLU A 67 2.56 15.88 5.41
C GLU A 67 2.73 16.74 4.15
N ASN A 68 2.01 16.40 3.08
CA ASN A 68 2.06 17.15 1.84
C ASN A 68 1.27 18.48 1.89
N LEU A 69 0.24 18.54 2.75
CA LEU A 69 -0.61 19.73 2.90
C LEU A 69 -0.05 20.76 3.88
N MET A 70 0.79 20.35 4.83
CA MET A 70 1.43 21.26 5.77
C MET A 70 2.48 22.13 5.04
N PRO A 71 2.33 23.47 5.01
CA PRO A 71 3.35 24.36 4.48
C PRO A 71 4.65 24.19 5.26
N LYS A 72 5.77 23.94 4.55
CA LYS A 72 7.09 23.72 5.17
C LYS A 72 7.95 24.98 5.17
N SER A 73 7.57 26.01 4.41
CA SER A 73 8.21 27.32 4.36
C SER A 73 7.18 28.43 4.13
N ASN A 74 7.59 29.69 4.33
CA ASN A 74 6.75 30.85 4.05
C ASN A 74 6.49 31.09 2.55
N GLU A 75 7.22 30.39 1.67
CA GLU A 75 7.06 30.45 0.21
C GLU A 75 6.03 29.43 -0.28
N ASP A 76 5.66 28.46 0.56
CA ASP A 76 4.64 27.47 0.23
C ASP A 76 3.26 28.12 0.25
N ASN A 77 2.62 28.18 -0.92
CA ASN A 77 1.22 28.54 -1.07
C ASN A 77 0.35 27.29 -1.22
N VAL A 78 -0.97 27.50 -1.26
CA VAL A 78 -1.97 26.44 -1.43
C VAL A 78 -1.66 25.57 -2.65
N GLU A 79 -1.35 26.20 -3.78
CA GLU A 79 -1.06 25.51 -5.03
C GLU A 79 0.20 24.64 -4.93
N SER A 80 1.26 25.13 -4.29
CA SER A 80 2.48 24.36 -4.02
C SER A 80 2.17 23.11 -3.18
N CYS A 81 1.38 23.25 -2.12
CA CYS A 81 1.02 22.14 -1.23
C CYS A 81 0.17 21.08 -1.97
N LEU A 82 -0.83 21.51 -2.74
CA LEU A 82 -1.65 20.60 -3.54
C LEU A 82 -0.84 19.89 -4.63
N ASN A 83 0.09 20.59 -5.29
CA ASN A 83 0.98 19.99 -6.28
C ASN A 83 1.97 18.99 -5.66
N LYS A 84 2.46 19.23 -4.44
CA LYS A 84 3.28 18.25 -3.70
C LYS A 84 2.49 16.97 -3.45
N LEU A 85 1.25 17.08 -2.99
CA LEU A 85 0.37 15.93 -2.80
C LEU A 85 0.15 15.14 -4.09
N ILE A 86 -0.13 15.82 -5.22
CA ILE A 86 -0.31 15.16 -6.52
C ILE A 86 0.96 14.37 -6.91
N LYS A 87 2.14 14.97 -6.79
CA LYS A 87 3.40 14.27 -7.08
C LYS A 87 3.63 13.05 -6.19
N SER A 88 3.29 13.15 -4.91
CA SER A 88 3.36 12.03 -3.97
C SER A 88 2.42 10.89 -4.37
N LEU A 89 1.19 11.22 -4.81
CA LEU A 89 0.21 10.24 -5.28
C LEU A 89 0.63 9.58 -6.59
N GLU A 90 1.22 10.32 -7.52
CA GLU A 90 1.78 9.78 -8.77
C GLU A 90 2.91 8.79 -8.48
N TYR A 91 3.82 9.14 -7.57
CA TYR A 91 4.90 8.25 -7.16
C TYR A 91 4.38 6.97 -6.53
N ALA A 92 3.44 7.07 -5.57
CA ALA A 92 2.84 5.92 -4.92
C ALA A 92 2.14 4.98 -5.92
N LYS A 93 1.48 5.55 -6.93
CA LYS A 93 0.84 4.78 -8.00
C LYS A 93 1.86 4.01 -8.83
N GLU A 94 2.95 4.65 -9.24
CA GLU A 94 3.97 3.99 -10.07
C GLU A 94 4.73 2.93 -9.26
N GLU A 95 5.03 3.19 -8.00
CA GLU A 95 5.66 2.22 -7.10
C GLU A 95 4.80 0.96 -6.94
N ALA A 96 3.48 1.13 -6.74
CA ALA A 96 2.55 0.00 -6.67
C ALA A 96 2.51 -0.81 -7.98
N ARG A 97 2.58 -0.12 -9.13
CA ARG A 97 2.62 -0.77 -10.46
C ARG A 97 3.88 -1.60 -10.66
N LEU A 98 5.04 -1.07 -10.25
CA LEU A 98 6.32 -1.76 -10.35
C LEU A 98 6.38 -3.00 -9.44
N LYS A 99 5.90 -2.88 -8.19
CA LYS A 99 5.82 -4.02 -7.25
C LYS A 99 4.94 -5.14 -7.79
N ALA A 100 3.76 -4.81 -8.34
CA ALA A 100 2.87 -5.81 -8.93
C ALA A 100 3.53 -6.55 -10.12
N LEU A 101 4.33 -5.86 -10.93
CA LEU A 101 5.06 -6.47 -12.04
C LEU A 101 6.21 -7.39 -11.57
N GLU A 102 6.90 -7.00 -10.51
CA GLU A 102 7.97 -7.81 -9.92
C GLU A 102 7.43 -9.08 -9.26
N GLU A 103 6.31 -8.99 -8.53
CA GLU A 103 5.61 -10.12 -7.94
C GLU A 103 5.15 -11.12 -9.02
N GLU A 104 4.50 -10.64 -10.09
CA GLU A 104 4.04 -11.48 -11.20
C GLU A 104 5.21 -12.22 -11.88
N ASN A 105 6.35 -11.54 -12.08
CA ASN A 105 7.54 -12.14 -12.66
C ASN A 105 8.24 -13.15 -11.72
N GLY A 106 8.22 -12.88 -10.41
CA GLY A 106 8.70 -13.80 -9.38
C GLY A 106 7.88 -15.09 -9.32
N GLU A 107 6.56 -14.98 -9.31
CA GLU A 107 5.62 -16.11 -9.33
C GLU A 107 5.77 -16.96 -10.60
N ARG A 108 5.89 -16.33 -11.78
CA ARG A 108 6.15 -17.04 -13.04
C ARG A 108 7.46 -17.83 -12.99
N LYS A 109 8.55 -17.25 -12.47
CA LYS A 109 9.84 -17.96 -12.34
C LYS A 109 9.73 -19.16 -11.41
N MET A 110 9.15 -18.99 -10.22
CA MET A 110 8.97 -20.10 -9.28
C MET A 110 8.09 -21.23 -9.84
N ASN A 111 7.03 -20.89 -10.59
CA ASN A 111 6.17 -21.88 -11.23
C ASN A 111 6.91 -22.64 -12.36
N VAL A 112 7.70 -21.93 -13.19
CA VAL A 112 8.53 -22.56 -14.23
C VAL A 112 9.57 -23.50 -13.60
N ASP A 113 10.25 -23.07 -12.54
CA ASP A 113 11.22 -23.90 -11.82
C ASP A 113 10.55 -25.14 -11.22
N GLN A 114 9.45 -25.00 -10.48
CA GLN A 114 8.70 -26.15 -9.93
C GLN A 114 8.19 -27.11 -11.02
N ASN A 115 7.68 -26.60 -12.13
CA ASN A 115 7.21 -27.43 -13.24
C ASN A 115 8.38 -28.17 -13.91
N SER A 116 9.56 -27.53 -14.04
CA SER A 116 10.76 -28.17 -14.56
C SER A 116 11.25 -29.32 -13.66
N TYR A 117 11.33 -29.10 -12.34
CA TYR A 117 11.70 -30.12 -11.36
C TYR A 117 10.71 -31.29 -11.35
N THR A 118 9.40 -31.00 -11.44
CA THR A 118 8.34 -32.03 -11.46
C THR A 118 8.38 -32.87 -12.75
N ARG A 119 8.67 -32.26 -13.90
CA ARG A 119 8.81 -32.99 -15.18
C ARG A 119 10.05 -33.87 -15.22
N ILE A 120 11.18 -33.41 -14.67
CA ILE A 120 12.42 -34.20 -14.61
C ILE A 120 12.24 -35.40 -13.67
N SER A 121 11.66 -35.21 -12.48
CA SER A 121 11.44 -36.30 -11.53
C SER A 121 10.45 -37.36 -12.03
N ALA A 122 9.43 -36.97 -12.81
CA ALA A 122 8.48 -37.89 -13.43
C ALA A 122 9.12 -38.80 -14.50
N PHE A 123 10.22 -38.38 -15.14
CA PHE A 123 10.90 -39.17 -16.19
C PHE A 123 11.91 -40.18 -15.61
N VAL A 124 12.50 -39.88 -14.45
CA VAL A 124 13.51 -40.75 -13.81
C VAL A 124 12.87 -41.90 -13.00
N GLY A 125 11.55 -41.87 -12.78
CA GLY A 125 10.84 -42.75 -11.85
C GLY A 125 10.21 -44.05 -12.39
N ASN A 126 10.40 -44.44 -13.65
CA ASN A 126 9.89 -45.72 -14.17
C ASN A 126 11.01 -46.54 -14.80
N GLY A 127 11.69 -47.31 -13.95
CA GLY A 127 12.49 -48.48 -14.34
C GLY A 127 11.67 -49.76 -14.20
#